data_AF-A0A1C5AC14-F1
#
_entry.id   AF-A0A1C5AC14-F1
#
_cell.length_a   1.000
_cell.length_b   1.000
_cell.length_c   1.000
_cell.angle_alpha   90.00
_cell.angle_beta   90.00
_cell.angle_gamma   90.00
#
_symmetry.space_group_name_H-M   'P 1'
#
loop_
_entity.id
_entity.type
_entity.pdbx_description
1 polymer ?
#
loop_
_entity_poly.entity_id
_entity_poly.type
_entity_poly.pdbx_seq_one_letter_code
_entity_poly.pdbx_strand_id
1 'polypeptide(L)'
;MSGQARLAIDYGGASTVAVLAWPDGRWTPVTVDGAPAMPSAVWVAEDTSVWTGQQAWQAAVRQPHRFVPAPQRFAEQTLTVDGRQLEAADLVAATLRRVAEQAGQLTGAPLEDVRLVVPAGWGPRRRTWMRHAAHRAGLGQPRLVEAPVAVAEHLLATGAQMPVGAYLAVVDVGGGAEVTVLRRGPAGFEVLATLADPDAGGDAIDHALAAILAGGADGGGWAWAVSVRAAKETLAYHAAITVPQPTGTAVVATSMVLEQVARPILERVGQLTADAVAAAELTTADLAGIVLVGGTARLPQTATVIAELAGLAPWVVEDPALAAARGAAGASSSSTANGEHTAGQEPVPPARRALGIAVPGFASLVMITQMLLTVTRGGVYPNEWAEPSWGQLAMAAVFAVIACLCAGTLLGSLAAAHSAAPTTRSPAGTVSIGILSAVSLGAAIASLYAVIAAQYLKMPVGPFLRWALLPLAPVAVLALIAAVVAARQWRTPPGGWSALLSFPASSVLTAAVGIGLVQYSMTADRWPDMVFWIDLSGRVGGLLLGIGTVMALVRPWALRLVLGAPLAVITSAITAPRMTGTLAGIYATAVAVWWVYRLWTRLVRTPATT
;
A
#
# COMPACT_ATOMS: atom_id res chain seq x y z
N MET A 1 -5.63 29.66 34.47
CA MET A 1 -6.28 28.97 33.33
C MET A 1 -5.21 28.33 32.42
N SER A 2 -4.29 27.55 32.98
CA SER A 2 -2.99 27.24 32.36
C SER A 2 -2.91 25.80 31.86
N GLY A 3 -3.62 25.50 30.77
CA GLY A 3 -3.28 24.35 29.95
C GLY A 3 -2.20 24.75 28.95
N GLN A 4 -1.15 23.95 28.78
CA GLN A 4 -0.15 24.20 27.73
C GLN A 4 -0.80 24.12 26.35
N ALA A 5 -0.48 25.09 25.49
CA ALA A 5 -0.94 25.10 24.11
C ALA A 5 -0.21 24.02 23.30
N ARG A 6 -0.93 23.41 22.38
CA ARG A 6 -0.39 22.46 21.41
C ARG A 6 -0.17 23.15 20.08
N LEU A 7 1.00 22.96 19.50
CA LEU A 7 1.33 23.44 18.15
C LEU A 7 1.14 22.29 17.16
N ALA A 8 0.30 22.48 16.16
CA ALA A 8 0.24 21.61 14.99
C ALA A 8 0.70 22.37 13.75
N ILE A 9 1.64 21.80 13.01
CA ILE A 9 2.19 22.38 11.79
C ILE A 9 1.92 21.42 10.64
N ASP A 10 1.37 21.93 9.55
CA ASP A 10 1.32 21.26 8.28
C ASP A 10 2.34 21.90 7.32
N TYR A 11 3.39 21.13 7.05
CA TYR A 11 4.47 21.54 6.17
C TYR A 11 4.16 21.05 4.75
N GLY A 12 3.43 21.88 4.00
CA GLY A 12 3.06 21.61 2.62
C GLY A 12 4.12 22.06 1.62
N GLY A 13 4.00 21.59 0.38
CA GLY A 13 4.96 21.92 -0.69
C GLY A 13 4.92 23.39 -1.11
N ALA A 14 3.72 23.99 -1.13
CA ALA A 14 3.53 25.40 -1.49
C ALA A 14 3.55 26.32 -0.27
N SER A 15 2.87 25.92 0.81
CA SER A 15 2.74 26.70 2.03
C SER A 15 2.87 25.83 3.27
N THR A 16 3.36 26.44 4.34
CA THR A 16 3.40 25.93 5.70
C THR A 16 2.32 26.65 6.49
N VAL A 17 1.40 25.89 7.06
CA VAL A 17 0.36 26.42 7.95
C VAL A 17 0.55 25.86 9.35
N ALA A 18 0.16 26.61 10.35
CA ALA A 18 0.20 26.12 11.72
C ALA A 18 -0.95 26.66 12.54
N VAL A 19 -1.33 25.90 13.56
CA VAL A 19 -2.37 26.28 14.51
C VAL A 19 -1.89 26.00 15.93
N LEU A 20 -2.26 26.89 16.83
CA LEU A 20 -2.20 26.66 18.27
C LEU A 20 -3.59 26.23 18.74
N ALA A 21 -3.64 25.18 19.56
CA ALA A 21 -4.88 24.76 20.21
C ALA A 21 -4.69 24.64 21.72
N TRP A 22 -5.68 25.07 22.47
CA TRP A 22 -5.71 25.02 23.92
C TRP A 22 -6.65 23.91 24.42
N PRO A 23 -6.47 23.41 25.65
CA PRO A 23 -7.31 22.34 26.19
C PRO A 23 -8.80 22.67 26.33
N ASP A 24 -9.16 23.96 26.28
CA ASP A 24 -10.55 24.42 26.27
C ASP A 24 -11.22 24.35 24.89
N GLY A 25 -10.51 23.80 23.89
CA GLY A 25 -11.00 23.64 22.52
C GLY A 25 -10.83 24.88 21.64
N ARG A 26 -10.36 26.01 22.20
CA ARG A 26 -10.01 27.18 21.39
C ARG A 26 -8.78 26.87 20.55
N TRP A 27 -8.76 27.40 19.34
CA TRP A 27 -7.59 27.34 18.47
C TRP A 27 -7.40 28.67 17.73
N THR A 28 -6.19 28.93 17.28
CA THR A 28 -5.82 30.16 16.55
C THR A 28 -4.74 29.81 15.53
N PRO A 29 -4.84 30.29 14.27
CA PRO A 29 -3.78 30.08 13.30
C PRO A 29 -2.53 30.88 13.72
N VAL A 30 -1.37 30.27 13.54
CA VAL A 30 -0.08 30.97 13.73
C VAL A 30 0.17 31.78 12.47
N THR A 31 0.10 33.11 12.60
CA THR A 31 0.40 34.02 11.50
C THR A 31 1.89 34.33 11.45
N VAL A 32 2.50 34.16 10.29
CA VAL A 32 3.89 34.55 10.03
C VAL A 32 3.86 35.63 8.96
N ASP A 33 4.56 36.75 9.20
CA ASP A 33 4.58 37.91 8.31
C ASP A 33 3.18 38.44 7.95
N GLY A 34 2.23 38.31 8.89
CA GLY A 34 0.84 38.77 8.74
C GLY A 34 -0.10 37.80 8.02
N ALA A 35 0.37 36.63 7.58
CA ALA A 35 -0.43 35.64 6.87
C ALA A 35 -0.53 34.30 7.64
N PRO A 36 -1.69 33.61 7.61
CA PRO A 36 -1.86 32.30 8.27
C PRO A 36 -1.22 31.12 7.50
N ALA A 37 -0.85 31.35 6.23
CA ALA A 37 -0.15 30.40 5.39
C ALA A 37 1.16 31.05 4.94
N MET A 38 2.26 30.61 5.53
CA MET A 38 3.58 31.08 5.16
C MET A 38 4.05 30.31 3.92
N PRO A 39 4.63 30.94 2.90
CA PRO A 39 5.19 30.19 1.77
C PRO A 39 6.28 29.19 2.20
N SER A 40 6.20 27.95 1.73
CA SER A 40 7.20 26.90 1.96
C SER A 40 8.39 27.08 1.01
N ALA A 41 9.13 28.17 1.20
CA ALA A 41 10.30 28.48 0.42
C ALA A 41 11.36 29.15 1.26
N VAL A 42 12.59 29.05 0.79
CA VAL A 42 13.75 29.64 1.45
C VAL A 42 14.64 30.37 0.45
N TRP A 43 15.35 31.37 0.95
CA TRP A 43 16.37 32.08 0.21
C TRP A 43 17.66 32.09 1.02
N VAL A 44 18.78 31.73 0.38
CA VAL A 44 20.06 31.54 1.06
C VAL A 44 20.94 32.77 0.84
N ALA A 45 21.31 33.43 1.93
CA ALA A 45 22.13 34.62 1.93
C ALA A 45 23.64 34.33 1.74
N GLU A 46 24.45 35.37 1.51
CA GLU A 46 25.90 35.24 1.29
C GLU A 46 26.61 34.80 2.57
N ASP A 47 26.11 35.24 3.71
CA ASP A 47 26.57 34.85 5.04
C ASP A 47 26.03 33.49 5.52
N THR A 48 25.38 32.72 4.63
CA THR A 48 24.71 31.42 4.91
C THR A 48 23.43 31.51 5.74
N SER A 49 22.98 32.70 6.12
CA SER A 49 21.66 32.85 6.75
C SER A 49 20.55 32.42 5.79
N VAL A 50 19.51 31.79 6.33
CA VAL A 50 18.37 31.29 5.55
C VAL A 50 17.17 32.16 5.85
N TRP A 51 16.67 32.87 4.85
CA TRP A 51 15.45 33.64 4.93
C TRP A 51 14.28 32.75 4.51
N THR A 52 13.12 32.91 5.14
CA THR A 52 11.96 32.02 4.95
C THR A 52 10.70 32.82 4.68
N GLY A 53 9.66 32.17 4.17
CA GLY A 53 8.35 32.80 4.01
C GLY A 53 8.38 33.99 3.05
N GLN A 54 7.66 35.07 3.35
CA GLN A 54 7.50 36.17 2.40
C GLN A 54 8.81 36.90 2.11
N GLN A 55 9.71 36.97 3.08
CA GLN A 55 11.04 37.58 2.90
C GLN A 55 11.89 36.82 1.87
N ALA A 56 11.82 35.49 1.88
CA ALA A 56 12.51 34.66 0.88
C ALA A 56 12.01 34.95 -0.54
N TRP A 57 10.68 35.09 -0.70
CA TRP A 57 10.07 35.41 -1.98
C TRP A 57 10.45 36.80 -2.49
N GLN A 58 10.49 37.79 -1.60
CA GLN A 58 10.93 39.15 -1.95
C GLN A 58 12.41 39.19 -2.36
N ALA A 59 13.27 38.43 -1.68
CA ALA A 59 14.70 38.34 -2.02
C ALA A 59 14.92 37.65 -3.37
N ALA A 60 14.12 36.63 -3.69
CA ALA A 60 14.16 35.91 -4.97
C ALA A 60 13.95 36.85 -6.17
N VAL A 61 13.21 37.96 -6.01
CA VAL A 61 13.03 39.01 -7.04
C VAL A 61 14.36 39.48 -7.62
N ARG A 62 15.36 39.64 -6.75
CA ARG A 62 16.67 40.19 -7.12
C ARG A 62 17.69 39.11 -7.45
N GLN A 63 17.68 37.99 -6.70
CA GLN A 63 18.69 36.94 -6.79
C GLN A 63 18.06 35.55 -6.81
N PRO A 64 17.50 35.12 -7.95
CA PRO A 64 16.72 33.87 -8.01
C PRO A 64 17.56 32.59 -7.94
N HIS A 65 18.84 32.65 -8.30
CA HIS A 65 19.76 31.50 -8.21
C HIS A 65 20.03 31.03 -6.78
N ARG A 66 19.58 31.79 -5.77
CA ARG A 66 19.72 31.50 -4.33
C ARG A 66 18.40 31.11 -3.66
N PHE A 67 17.33 31.02 -4.45
CA PHE A 67 16.00 30.69 -3.99
C PHE A 67 15.72 29.20 -4.15
N VAL A 68 15.16 28.57 -3.11
CA VAL A 68 14.73 27.18 -3.13
C VAL A 68 13.23 27.12 -2.82
N PRO A 69 12.38 26.92 -3.85
CA PRO A 69 10.97 26.66 -3.63
C PRO A 69 10.75 25.22 -3.16
N ALA A 70 9.78 25.02 -2.27
CA ALA A 70 9.31 23.70 -1.84
C ALA A 70 10.45 22.74 -1.42
N PRO A 71 11.31 23.11 -0.45
CA PRO A 71 12.52 22.33 -0.11
C PRO A 71 12.21 20.87 0.27
N GLN A 72 11.00 20.56 0.74
CA GLN A 72 10.55 19.18 0.98
C GLN A 72 10.59 18.26 -0.24
N ARG A 73 10.52 18.79 -1.47
CA ARG A 73 10.58 17.96 -2.69
C ARG A 73 11.94 17.30 -2.85
N PHE A 74 12.97 17.92 -2.30
CA PHE A 74 14.35 17.44 -2.29
C PHE A 74 14.67 16.68 -0.99
N ALA A 75 13.66 16.12 -0.32
CA ALA A 75 13.86 15.31 0.88
C ALA A 75 14.91 14.21 0.62
N GLU A 76 15.77 13.99 1.61
CA GLU A 76 16.89 13.03 1.54
C GLU A 76 18.00 13.41 0.52
N GLN A 77 17.95 14.60 -0.08
CA GLN A 77 18.96 15.09 -1.04
C GLN A 77 19.76 16.27 -0.49
N THR A 78 20.94 16.47 -1.09
CA THR A 78 21.76 17.67 -0.92
C THR A 78 21.59 18.56 -2.14
N LEU A 79 21.34 19.84 -1.91
CA LEU A 79 21.10 20.86 -2.92
C LEU A 79 22.35 21.71 -3.09
N THR A 80 22.70 22.02 -4.34
CA THR A 80 23.72 23.02 -4.64
C THR A 80 23.04 24.37 -4.87
N VAL A 81 23.19 25.29 -3.91
CA VAL A 81 22.66 26.66 -4.00
C VAL A 81 23.84 27.60 -4.03
N ASP A 82 24.02 28.32 -5.15
CA ASP A 82 25.11 29.29 -5.31
C ASP A 82 26.51 28.70 -5.01
N GLY A 83 26.76 27.49 -5.54
CA GLY A 83 28.01 26.75 -5.35
C GLY A 83 28.17 26.06 -3.98
N ARG A 84 27.18 26.17 -3.07
CA ARG A 84 27.22 25.57 -1.73
C ARG A 84 26.32 24.36 -1.62
N GLN A 85 26.80 23.31 -0.95
CA GLN A 85 26.02 22.11 -0.66
C GLN A 85 25.21 22.31 0.64
N LEU A 86 23.89 22.19 0.56
CA LEU A 86 22.95 22.36 1.68
C LEU A 86 22.03 21.15 1.75
N GLU A 87 21.77 20.63 2.95
CA GLU A 87 20.79 19.58 3.11
C GLU A 87 19.37 20.15 3.09
N ALA A 88 18.46 19.51 2.35
CA ALA A 88 17.06 19.94 2.33
C ALA A 88 16.41 19.94 3.74
N ALA A 89 16.89 19.09 4.64
CA ALA A 89 16.45 19.06 6.03
C ALA A 89 16.76 20.37 6.78
N ASP A 90 17.88 21.04 6.50
CA ASP A 90 18.24 22.32 7.14
C ASP A 90 17.36 23.46 6.64
N LEU A 91 17.02 23.44 5.34
CA LEU A 91 16.12 24.41 4.73
C LEU A 91 14.71 24.30 5.30
N VAL A 92 14.19 23.07 5.44
CA VAL A 92 12.90 22.81 6.09
C VAL A 92 12.96 23.20 7.57
N ALA A 93 14.05 22.89 8.26
CA ALA A 93 14.24 23.26 9.66
C ALA A 93 14.18 24.78 9.87
N ALA A 94 14.74 25.59 8.96
CA ALA A 94 14.66 27.05 9.04
C ALA A 94 13.21 27.54 9.00
N THR A 95 12.41 27.00 8.07
CA THR A 95 10.98 27.33 7.95
C THR A 95 10.18 26.89 9.19
N LEU A 96 10.42 25.67 9.70
CA LEU A 96 9.78 25.17 10.92
C LEU A 96 10.14 26.01 12.15
N ARG A 97 11.41 26.44 12.26
CA ARG A 97 11.88 27.28 13.35
C ARG A 97 11.17 28.63 13.35
N ARG A 98 10.99 29.25 12.17
CA ARG A 98 10.25 30.51 12.04
C ARG A 98 8.80 30.39 12.55
N VAL A 99 8.12 29.30 12.22
CA VAL A 99 6.76 29.01 12.73
C VAL A 99 6.78 28.81 14.25
N ALA A 100 7.74 28.04 14.76
CA ALA A 100 7.90 27.78 16.18
C ALA A 100 8.13 29.05 16.99
N GLU A 101 8.97 29.96 16.49
CA GLU A 101 9.24 31.27 17.11
C GLU A 101 7.97 32.12 17.20
N GLN A 102 7.18 32.20 16.13
CA GLN A 102 5.91 32.93 16.14
C GLN A 102 4.90 32.29 17.09
N ALA A 103 4.81 30.96 17.11
CA ALA A 103 3.96 30.23 18.04
C ALA A 103 4.38 30.44 19.52
N GLY A 104 5.69 30.46 19.79
CA GLY A 104 6.25 30.74 21.11
C GLY A 104 5.94 32.17 21.60
N GLN A 105 5.99 33.15 20.69
CA GLN A 105 5.60 34.53 21.00
C GLN A 105 4.12 34.65 21.36
N LEU A 106 3.23 33.93 20.66
CA LEU A 106 1.79 33.94 20.94
C LEU A 106 1.43 33.25 22.27
N THR A 107 2.18 32.22 22.65
CA THR A 107 1.90 31.43 23.86
C THR A 107 2.60 31.97 25.11
N GLY A 108 3.74 32.67 24.95
CA GLY A 108 4.57 33.15 26.05
C GLY A 108 5.20 32.04 26.90
N ALA A 109 5.17 30.79 26.42
CA ALA A 109 5.58 29.59 27.15
C ALA A 109 6.26 28.60 26.19
N PRO A 110 7.10 27.67 26.69
CA PRO A 110 7.68 26.62 25.85
C PRO A 110 6.60 25.72 25.25
N LEU A 111 6.80 25.32 24.01
CA LEU A 111 5.91 24.43 23.26
C LEU A 111 6.33 22.98 23.49
N GLU A 112 5.62 22.27 24.38
CA GLU A 112 5.94 20.87 24.71
C GLU A 112 5.22 19.86 23.80
N ASP A 113 3.97 20.14 23.38
CA ASP A 113 3.19 19.27 22.49
C ASP A 113 3.22 19.82 21.07
N VAL A 114 4.19 19.34 20.28
CA VAL A 114 4.35 19.68 18.86
C VAL A 114 3.92 18.51 17.99
N ARG A 115 3.11 18.81 16.99
CA ARG A 115 2.58 17.83 16.03
C ARG A 115 2.88 18.27 14.61
N LEU A 116 3.39 17.36 13.81
CA LEU A 116 3.66 17.60 12.40
C LEU A 116 2.73 16.75 11.55
N VAL A 117 1.98 17.42 10.68
CA VAL A 117 1.19 16.76 9.66
C VAL A 117 2.14 16.21 8.59
N VAL A 118 1.90 14.97 8.18
CA VAL A 118 2.62 14.32 7.08
C VAL A 118 1.63 13.63 6.14
N PRO A 119 1.94 13.52 4.83
CA PRO A 119 1.14 12.74 3.90
C PRO A 119 1.04 11.27 4.33
N ALA A 120 -0.11 10.64 4.11
CA ALA A 120 -0.32 9.25 4.52
C ALA A 120 0.59 8.29 3.74
N GLY A 121 0.85 8.59 2.47
CA GLY A 121 1.72 7.78 1.61
C GLY A 121 3.20 7.80 1.98
N TRP A 122 3.64 8.64 2.92
CA TRP A 122 5.05 8.71 3.31
C TRP A 122 5.52 7.45 4.06
N GLY A 123 6.57 6.82 3.54
CA GLY A 123 7.24 5.70 4.20
C GLY A 123 8.10 6.11 5.40
N PRO A 124 8.65 5.13 6.16
CA PRO A 124 9.40 5.39 7.39
C PRO A 124 10.62 6.30 7.24
N ARG A 125 11.32 6.25 6.08
CA ARG A 125 12.47 7.12 5.79
C ARG A 125 12.09 8.60 5.78
N ARG A 126 11.10 8.99 4.96
CA ARG A 126 10.61 10.38 4.90
C ARG A 126 10.07 10.88 6.23
N ARG A 127 9.35 10.03 6.97
CA ARG A 127 8.87 10.35 8.32
C ARG A 127 10.02 10.61 9.30
N THR A 128 11.07 9.79 9.25
CA THR A 128 12.28 9.97 10.06
C THR A 128 13.03 11.24 9.66
N TRP A 129 13.15 11.49 8.35
CA TRP A 129 13.74 12.72 7.80
C TRP A 129 12.99 13.97 8.29
N MET A 130 11.65 13.96 8.32
CA MET A 130 10.86 15.08 8.85
C MET A 130 11.08 15.29 10.35
N ARG A 131 11.14 14.21 11.16
CA ARG A 131 11.50 14.34 12.59
C ARG A 131 12.88 14.94 12.77
N HIS A 132 13.83 14.58 11.91
CA HIS A 132 15.17 15.14 11.94
C HIS A 132 15.18 16.64 11.60
N ALA A 133 14.46 17.05 10.56
CA ALA A 133 14.29 18.48 10.24
C ALA A 133 13.65 19.26 11.41
N ALA A 134 12.64 18.68 12.06
CA ALA A 134 12.01 19.28 13.22
C ALA A 134 12.95 19.37 14.44
N HIS A 135 13.76 18.34 14.67
CA HIS A 135 14.77 18.36 15.72
C HIS A 135 15.79 19.49 15.48
N ARG A 136 16.27 19.66 14.25
CA ARG A 136 17.14 20.79 13.84
C ARG A 136 16.47 22.16 13.94
N ALA A 137 15.14 22.21 13.91
CA ALA A 137 14.35 23.41 14.14
C ALA A 137 14.20 23.76 15.64
N GLY A 138 14.61 22.88 16.55
CA GLY A 138 14.43 23.05 17.99
C GLY A 138 13.08 22.55 18.52
N LEU A 139 12.32 21.79 17.73
CA LEU A 139 10.98 21.30 18.07
C LEU A 139 10.98 19.96 18.84
N GLY A 140 12.13 19.51 19.35
CA GLY A 140 12.24 18.26 20.10
C GLY A 140 11.91 17.02 19.26
N GLN A 141 11.03 16.16 19.79
CA GLN A 141 10.50 14.98 19.09
C GLN A 141 9.01 15.18 18.80
N PRO A 142 8.65 15.76 17.65
CA PRO A 142 7.25 16.00 17.34
C PRO A 142 6.50 14.69 17.07
N ARG A 143 5.20 14.70 17.39
CA ARG A 143 4.29 13.63 17.00
C ARG A 143 3.91 13.81 15.53
N LEU A 144 4.15 12.79 14.71
CA LEU A 144 3.67 12.81 13.33
C LEU A 144 2.20 12.40 13.29
N VAL A 145 1.39 13.15 12.56
CA VAL A 145 -0.03 12.87 12.34
C VAL A 145 -0.27 12.81 10.84
N GLU A 146 -0.96 11.79 10.36
CA GLU A 146 -1.28 11.67 8.95
C GLU A 146 -2.36 12.67 8.57
N ALA A 147 -2.14 13.44 7.51
CA ALA A 147 -3.06 14.46 7.02
C ALA A 147 -4.51 13.96 6.86
N PRO A 148 -4.80 12.85 6.15
CA PRO A 148 -6.18 12.41 5.97
C PRO A 148 -6.83 11.95 7.28
N VAL A 149 -6.06 11.33 8.19
CA VAL A 149 -6.57 10.93 9.52
C VAL A 149 -6.88 12.16 10.37
N ALA A 150 -6.01 13.17 10.36
CA ALA A 150 -6.25 14.43 11.05
C ALA A 150 -7.54 15.10 10.55
N VAL A 151 -7.72 15.16 9.22
CA VAL A 151 -8.93 15.71 8.61
C VAL A 151 -10.17 14.94 9.03
N ALA A 152 -10.14 13.61 8.97
CA ALA A 152 -11.30 12.79 9.34
C ALA A 152 -11.66 12.92 10.83
N GLU A 153 -10.68 12.97 11.72
CA GLU A 153 -10.90 13.24 13.15
C GLU A 153 -11.45 14.66 13.38
N HIS A 154 -11.00 15.65 12.59
CA HIS A 154 -11.55 17.00 12.65
C HIS A 154 -13.04 17.02 12.30
N LEU A 155 -13.46 16.28 11.27
CA LEU A 155 -14.86 16.22 10.86
C LEU A 155 -15.75 15.61 11.96
N LEU A 156 -15.27 14.57 12.64
CA LEU A 156 -15.98 14.02 13.80
C LEU A 156 -16.12 15.07 14.92
N ALA A 157 -15.04 15.82 15.20
CA ALA A 157 -15.04 16.86 16.22
C ALA A 157 -15.96 18.04 15.87
N THR A 158 -16.18 18.33 14.59
CA THR A 158 -17.11 19.37 14.13
C THR A 158 -18.55 18.89 13.94
N GLY A 159 -18.85 17.64 14.32
CA GLY A 159 -20.21 17.12 14.42
C GLY A 159 -20.63 16.15 13.30
N ALA A 160 -19.71 15.76 12.40
CA ALA A 160 -20.01 14.72 11.42
C ALA A 160 -20.26 13.38 12.13
N GLN A 161 -21.38 12.74 11.81
CA GLN A 161 -21.69 11.41 12.33
C GLN A 161 -21.18 10.34 11.37
N MET A 162 -20.20 9.56 11.83
CA MET A 162 -19.67 8.41 11.09
C MET A 162 -19.67 7.18 11.99
N PRO A 163 -20.51 6.17 11.72
CA PRO A 163 -20.53 4.96 12.53
C PRO A 163 -19.23 4.16 12.35
N VAL A 164 -18.87 3.36 13.36
CA VAL A 164 -17.79 2.39 13.23
C VAL A 164 -18.09 1.45 12.07
N GLY A 165 -17.11 1.26 11.19
CA GLY A 165 -17.21 0.51 9.95
C GLY A 165 -17.45 1.38 8.71
N ALA A 166 -17.83 2.65 8.85
CA ALA A 166 -18.03 3.56 7.72
C ALA A 166 -16.72 3.86 6.99
N TYR A 167 -16.82 4.15 5.69
CA TYR A 167 -15.70 4.50 4.84
C TYR A 167 -15.75 5.96 4.42
N LEU A 168 -14.58 6.59 4.29
CA LEU A 168 -14.46 8.00 3.93
C LEU A 168 -13.28 8.16 2.97
N ALA A 169 -13.46 8.87 1.86
CA ALA A 169 -12.33 9.26 1.03
C ALA A 169 -11.92 10.69 1.36
N VAL A 170 -10.65 10.93 1.65
CA VAL A 170 -10.07 12.28 1.80
C VAL A 170 -9.22 12.56 0.57
N VAL A 171 -9.61 13.60 -0.17
CA VAL A 171 -8.95 14.09 -1.38
C VAL A 171 -8.23 15.38 -1.03
N ASP A 172 -6.91 15.30 -0.88
CA ASP A 172 -6.05 16.46 -0.66
C ASP A 172 -5.53 16.98 -2.00
N VAL A 173 -6.01 18.14 -2.43
CA VAL A 173 -5.56 18.83 -3.65
C VAL A 173 -4.70 20.03 -3.26
N GLY A 174 -3.45 19.74 -2.94
CA GLY A 174 -2.41 20.73 -2.67
C GLY A 174 -1.66 21.13 -3.94
N GLY A 175 -0.31 21.10 -3.87
CA GLY A 175 0.56 21.28 -5.02
C GLY A 175 0.46 20.13 -6.04
N GLY A 176 0.43 18.90 -5.54
CA GLY A 176 -0.09 17.71 -6.22
C GLY A 176 -1.38 17.23 -5.54
N ALA A 177 -1.81 16.00 -5.85
CA ALA A 177 -2.99 15.39 -5.27
C ALA A 177 -2.63 14.11 -4.53
N GLU A 178 -3.25 13.90 -3.37
CA GLU A 178 -3.22 12.64 -2.63
C GLU A 178 -4.66 12.28 -2.26
N VAL A 179 -5.08 11.07 -2.60
CA VAL A 179 -6.37 10.52 -2.20
C VAL A 179 -6.14 9.37 -1.24
N THR A 180 -6.73 9.46 -0.06
CA THR A 180 -6.67 8.40 0.94
C THR A 180 -8.08 7.94 1.32
N VAL A 181 -8.31 6.64 1.24
CA VAL A 181 -9.54 6.00 1.70
C VAL A 181 -9.33 5.49 3.12
N LEU A 182 -10.22 5.89 4.02
CA LEU A 182 -10.20 5.59 5.44
C LEU A 182 -11.38 4.71 5.82
N ARG A 183 -11.19 3.88 6.86
CA ARG A 183 -12.27 3.18 7.57
C ARG A 183 -12.35 3.68 9.00
N ARG A 184 -13.56 3.96 9.49
CA ARG A 184 -13.78 4.26 10.90
C ARG A 184 -13.67 2.98 11.73
N GLY A 185 -12.61 2.86 12.52
CA GLY A 185 -12.47 1.85 13.56
C GLY A 185 -13.07 2.30 14.91
N PRO A 186 -13.10 1.43 15.92
CA PRO A 186 -13.61 1.77 17.25
C PRO A 186 -12.73 2.81 17.99
N ALA A 187 -11.45 2.91 17.64
CA ALA A 187 -10.48 3.76 18.32
C ALA A 187 -9.95 4.94 17.46
N GLY A 188 -10.34 5.04 16.19
CA GLY A 188 -9.78 6.01 15.25
C GLY A 188 -10.09 5.66 13.80
N PHE A 189 -9.47 6.36 12.86
CA PHE A 189 -9.50 6.00 11.44
C PHE A 189 -8.30 5.14 11.05
N GLU A 190 -8.56 4.14 10.20
CA GLU A 190 -7.54 3.26 9.60
C GLU A 190 -7.42 3.59 8.11
N VAL A 191 -6.18 3.73 7.62
CA VAL A 191 -5.90 3.93 6.19
C VAL A 191 -6.06 2.60 5.44
N LEU A 192 -6.92 2.56 4.43
CA LEU A 192 -7.10 1.40 3.55
C LEU A 192 -6.21 1.52 2.31
N ALA A 193 -6.31 2.62 1.58
CA ALA A 193 -5.55 2.86 0.37
C ALA A 193 -5.16 4.34 0.29
N THR A 194 -3.96 4.59 -0.23
CA THR A 194 -3.48 5.93 -0.55
C THR A 194 -2.88 5.92 -1.94
N LEU A 195 -3.38 6.76 -2.83
CA LEU A 195 -2.79 7.05 -4.13
C LEU A 195 -2.41 8.53 -4.18
N ALA A 196 -1.29 8.82 -4.83
CA ALA A 196 -0.83 10.20 -4.97
C ALA A 196 -0.34 10.44 -6.39
N ASP A 197 -0.56 11.65 -6.87
CA ASP A 197 -0.13 12.11 -8.17
C ASP A 197 0.51 13.51 -8.04
N PRO A 198 1.84 13.61 -8.17
CA PRO A 198 2.54 14.89 -8.02
C PRO A 198 2.23 15.87 -9.16
N ASP A 199 1.74 15.38 -10.31
CA ASP A 199 1.46 16.19 -11.49
C ASP A 199 -0.03 16.56 -11.61
N ALA A 200 -0.87 16.12 -10.66
CA ALA A 200 -2.28 16.48 -10.60
C ALA A 200 -2.53 17.42 -9.41
N GLY A 201 -2.56 18.73 -9.62
CA GLY A 201 -2.80 19.67 -8.52
C GLY A 201 -2.45 21.11 -8.85
N GLY A 202 -2.30 21.92 -7.81
CA GLY A 202 -2.09 23.36 -7.92
C GLY A 202 -0.82 23.75 -8.68
N ASP A 203 0.23 22.94 -8.63
CA ASP A 203 1.50 23.23 -9.34
C ASP A 203 1.37 23.01 -10.85
N ALA A 204 0.63 21.98 -11.27
CA ALA A 204 0.33 21.75 -12.68
C ALA A 204 -0.59 22.85 -13.23
N ILE A 205 -1.55 23.32 -12.42
CA ILE A 205 -2.43 24.44 -12.79
C ILE A 205 -1.60 25.73 -12.94
N ASP A 206 -0.68 26.00 -12.01
CA ASP A 206 0.24 27.15 -12.09
C ASP A 206 1.05 27.12 -13.39
N HIS A 207 1.63 25.96 -13.73
CA HIS A 207 2.42 25.80 -14.95
C HIS A 207 1.58 26.02 -16.21
N ALA A 208 0.43 25.34 -16.30
CA ALA A 208 -0.43 25.43 -17.48
C ALA A 208 -1.00 26.85 -17.66
N LEU A 209 -1.37 27.52 -16.57
CA LEU A 209 -1.83 28.91 -16.60
C LEU A 209 -0.69 29.85 -17.02
N ALA A 210 0.52 29.63 -16.52
CA ALA A 210 1.69 30.41 -16.88
C ALA A 210 2.03 30.31 -18.37
N ALA A 211 1.92 29.11 -18.95
CA ALA A 211 2.17 28.87 -20.36
C ALA A 211 1.14 29.59 -21.26
N ILE A 212 -0.14 29.53 -20.88
CA ILE A 212 -1.21 30.19 -21.65
C ILE A 212 -1.11 31.71 -21.56
N LEU A 213 -0.89 32.26 -20.37
CA LEU A 213 -0.78 33.71 -20.17
C LEU A 213 0.49 34.30 -20.82
N ALA A 214 1.56 33.52 -20.96
CA ALA A 214 2.79 33.96 -21.64
C ALA A 214 2.71 33.90 -23.19
N GLY A 215 1.66 33.30 -23.76
CA GLY A 215 1.49 33.22 -25.22
C GLY A 215 2.61 32.49 -25.96
N GLY A 216 3.32 31.57 -25.30
CA GLY A 216 4.44 30.82 -25.87
C GLY A 216 5.83 31.49 -25.75
N ALA A 217 5.94 32.66 -25.11
CA ALA A 217 7.23 33.23 -24.74
C ALA A 217 7.81 32.56 -23.48
N ASP A 218 9.13 32.52 -23.35
CA ASP A 218 9.80 32.14 -22.09
C ASP A 218 9.42 33.18 -21.03
N GLY A 219 8.41 32.85 -20.22
CA GLY A 219 7.60 33.79 -19.45
C GLY A 219 8.32 34.59 -18.36
N GLY A 220 9.64 34.60 -18.27
CA GLY A 220 10.38 35.36 -17.24
C GLY A 220 10.77 34.52 -16.02
N GLY A 221 10.86 33.19 -16.17
CA GLY A 221 11.37 32.27 -15.16
C GLY A 221 10.53 32.25 -13.87
N TRP A 222 11.20 32.13 -12.72
CA TRP A 222 10.55 31.99 -11.40
C TRP A 222 9.60 33.16 -11.07
N ALA A 223 9.94 34.40 -11.44
CA ALA A 223 9.17 35.61 -11.12
C ALA A 223 7.77 35.55 -11.73
N TRP A 224 7.66 34.93 -12.89
CA TRP A 224 6.39 34.71 -13.55
C TRP A 224 5.56 33.63 -12.88
N ALA A 225 6.18 32.51 -12.50
CA ALA A 225 5.51 31.47 -11.73
C ALA A 225 4.89 32.03 -10.43
N VAL A 226 5.56 33.01 -9.80
CA VAL A 226 5.02 33.74 -8.63
C VAL A 226 3.77 34.53 -8.97
N SER A 227 3.85 35.41 -9.99
CA SER A 227 2.72 36.23 -10.41
C SER A 227 1.52 35.37 -10.79
N VAL A 228 1.75 34.26 -11.48
CA VAL A 228 0.70 33.32 -11.92
C VAL A 228 0.09 32.56 -10.74
N ARG A 229 0.88 32.15 -9.75
CA ARG A 229 0.33 31.52 -8.54
C ARG A 229 -0.58 32.47 -7.77
N ALA A 230 -0.10 33.69 -7.52
CA ALA A 230 -0.91 34.74 -6.88
C ALA A 230 -2.18 35.04 -7.69
N ALA A 231 -2.06 34.99 -9.02
CA ALA A 231 -3.17 35.17 -9.93
C ALA A 231 -4.23 34.07 -9.78
N LYS A 232 -3.82 32.80 -9.80
CA LYS A 232 -4.71 31.65 -9.57
C LYS A 232 -5.45 31.75 -8.24
N GLU A 233 -4.73 32.07 -7.16
CA GLU A 233 -5.32 32.20 -5.82
C GLU A 233 -6.34 33.33 -5.75
N THR A 234 -6.08 34.45 -6.41
CA THR A 234 -7.01 35.60 -6.44
C THR A 234 -8.23 35.32 -7.31
N LEU A 235 -8.03 34.64 -8.45
CA LEU A 235 -9.10 34.23 -9.37
C LEU A 235 -10.07 33.20 -8.79
N ALA A 236 -9.72 32.54 -7.68
CA ALA A 236 -10.67 31.74 -6.92
C ALA A 236 -11.86 32.55 -6.39
N TYR A 237 -11.69 33.87 -6.24
CA TYR A 237 -12.67 34.79 -5.66
C TYR A 237 -13.07 35.94 -6.61
N HIS A 238 -12.35 36.14 -7.71
CA HIS A 238 -12.54 37.26 -8.62
C HIS A 238 -12.62 36.78 -10.08
N ALA A 239 -13.48 37.42 -10.87
CA ALA A 239 -13.68 37.03 -12.28
C ALA A 239 -12.49 37.36 -13.19
N ALA A 240 -11.73 38.41 -12.88
CA ALA A 240 -10.57 38.83 -13.65
C ALA A 240 -9.59 39.64 -12.80
N ILE A 241 -8.30 39.58 -13.17
CA ILE A 241 -7.21 40.33 -12.55
C ILE A 241 -6.13 40.68 -13.57
N THR A 242 -5.36 41.71 -13.25
CA THR A 242 -4.15 42.06 -14.02
C THR A 242 -2.94 41.37 -13.39
N VAL A 243 -2.26 40.52 -14.17
CA VAL A 243 -1.07 39.78 -13.77
C VAL A 243 0.16 40.51 -14.29
N PRO A 244 1.04 41.02 -13.41
CA PRO A 244 2.26 41.69 -13.85
C PRO A 244 3.24 40.68 -14.45
N GLN A 245 3.67 40.94 -15.69
CA GLN A 245 4.68 40.14 -16.38
C GLN A 245 6.07 40.77 -16.15
N PRO A 246 7.07 40.02 -15.65
CA PRO A 246 8.38 40.59 -15.29
C PRO A 246 9.13 41.28 -16.44
N THR A 247 9.01 40.73 -17.65
CA THR A 247 9.76 41.16 -18.85
C THR A 247 8.86 41.77 -19.93
N GLY A 248 7.60 42.03 -19.63
CA GLY A 248 6.60 42.42 -20.64
C GLY A 248 5.46 43.26 -20.10
N THR A 249 4.43 43.43 -20.91
CA THR A 249 3.20 44.10 -20.50
C THR A 249 2.38 43.21 -19.57
N ALA A 250 1.74 43.79 -18.57
CA ALA A 250 0.83 43.05 -17.71
C ALA A 250 -0.30 42.41 -18.54
N VAL A 251 -0.68 41.18 -18.19
CA VAL A 251 -1.68 40.38 -18.90
C VAL A 251 -2.93 40.25 -18.05
N VAL A 252 -4.11 40.30 -18.65
CA VAL A 252 -5.37 40.05 -17.93
C VAL A 252 -5.63 38.55 -17.88
N ALA A 253 -5.74 37.99 -16.69
CA ALA A 253 -6.18 36.63 -16.46
C ALA A 253 -7.63 36.62 -15.98
N THR A 254 -8.43 35.65 -16.43
CA THR A 254 -9.85 35.53 -16.07
C THR A 254 -10.13 34.18 -15.43
N SER A 255 -11.20 34.10 -14.64
CA SER A 255 -11.65 32.84 -14.03
C SER A 255 -11.99 31.80 -15.10
N MET A 256 -12.55 32.23 -16.24
CA MET A 256 -12.82 31.35 -17.39
C MET A 256 -11.56 30.68 -17.94
N VAL A 257 -10.45 31.42 -18.07
CA VAL A 257 -9.16 30.83 -18.51
C VAL A 257 -8.64 29.86 -17.46
N LEU A 258 -8.69 30.23 -16.18
CA LEU A 258 -8.30 29.33 -15.10
C LEU A 258 -9.15 28.04 -15.10
N GLU A 259 -10.45 28.17 -15.30
CA GLU A 259 -11.38 27.04 -15.35
C GLU A 259 -11.02 26.06 -16.46
N GLN A 260 -10.82 26.59 -17.68
CA GLN A 260 -10.40 25.82 -18.85
C GLN A 260 -9.08 25.07 -18.61
N VAL A 261 -8.11 25.73 -17.97
CA VAL A 261 -6.78 25.16 -17.70
C VAL A 261 -6.82 24.11 -16.61
N ALA A 262 -7.54 24.39 -15.53
CA ALA A 262 -7.60 23.49 -14.39
C ALA A 262 -8.45 22.26 -14.66
N ARG A 263 -9.43 22.31 -15.59
CA ARG A 263 -10.32 21.19 -15.91
C ARG A 263 -9.60 19.84 -16.16
N PRO A 264 -8.68 19.69 -17.13
CA PRO A 264 -8.02 18.41 -17.38
C PRO A 264 -7.19 17.91 -16.18
N ILE A 265 -6.65 18.82 -15.38
CA ILE A 265 -5.87 18.48 -14.19
C ILE A 265 -6.80 17.98 -13.08
N LEU A 266 -7.94 18.63 -12.89
CA LEU A 266 -8.97 18.23 -11.94
C LEU A 266 -9.67 16.94 -12.35
N GLU A 267 -9.82 16.69 -13.65
CA GLU A 267 -10.30 15.40 -14.17
C GLU A 267 -9.37 14.26 -13.76
N ARG A 268 -8.05 14.49 -13.83
CA ARG A 268 -7.05 13.54 -13.32
C ARG A 268 -7.18 13.31 -11.81
N VAL A 269 -7.53 14.34 -11.01
CA VAL A 269 -7.83 14.19 -9.57
C VAL A 269 -9.09 13.36 -9.35
N GLY A 270 -10.14 13.57 -10.15
CA GLY A 270 -11.36 12.77 -10.11
C GLY A 270 -11.10 11.30 -10.43
N GLN A 271 -10.28 11.01 -11.46
CA GLN A 271 -9.86 9.65 -11.79
C GLN A 271 -9.02 9.02 -10.67
N LEU A 272 -8.05 9.76 -10.12
CA LEU A 272 -7.25 9.33 -8.97
C LEU A 272 -8.13 8.97 -7.78
N THR A 273 -9.24 9.70 -7.59
CA THR A 273 -10.23 9.41 -6.55
C THR A 273 -10.95 8.09 -6.79
N ALA A 274 -11.46 7.87 -8.01
CA ALA A 274 -12.08 6.60 -8.38
C ALA A 274 -11.10 5.42 -8.23
N ASP A 275 -9.84 5.60 -8.65
CA ASP A 275 -8.79 4.60 -8.55
C ASP A 275 -8.44 4.28 -7.09
N ALA A 276 -8.40 5.27 -6.21
CA ALA A 276 -8.12 5.06 -4.79
C ALA A 276 -9.26 4.31 -4.08
N VAL A 277 -10.51 4.62 -4.43
CA VAL A 277 -11.70 3.91 -3.95
C VAL A 277 -11.70 2.46 -4.43
N ALA A 278 -11.37 2.24 -5.70
CA ALA A 278 -11.22 0.89 -6.26
C ALA A 278 -10.04 0.12 -5.64
N ALA A 279 -8.93 0.78 -5.32
CA ALA A 279 -7.77 0.19 -4.64
C ALA A 279 -8.08 -0.20 -3.19
N ALA A 280 -9.04 0.49 -2.55
CA ALA A 280 -9.63 0.08 -1.28
C ALA A 280 -10.75 -0.97 -1.45
N GLU A 281 -11.06 -1.35 -2.69
CA GLU A 281 -12.12 -2.30 -3.09
C GLU A 281 -13.52 -1.93 -2.65
N LEU A 282 -13.75 -0.63 -2.65
CA LEU A 282 -15.03 -0.06 -2.40
C LEU A 282 -15.59 0.44 -3.73
N THR A 283 -16.90 0.64 -3.73
CA THR A 283 -17.57 1.49 -4.69
C THR A 283 -17.88 2.83 -4.04
N THR A 284 -18.21 3.83 -4.84
CA THR A 284 -18.56 5.16 -4.34
C THR A 284 -19.84 5.13 -3.48
N ALA A 285 -20.69 4.12 -3.67
CA ALA A 285 -21.87 3.86 -2.84
C ALA A 285 -21.54 3.33 -1.43
N ASP A 286 -20.35 2.77 -1.22
CA ASP A 286 -19.90 2.29 0.10
C ASP A 286 -19.35 3.42 0.97
N LEU A 287 -19.03 4.57 0.37
CA LEU A 287 -18.49 5.72 1.08
C LEU A 287 -19.59 6.49 1.81
N ALA A 288 -19.33 6.84 3.06
CA ALA A 288 -20.13 7.85 3.78
C ALA A 288 -19.95 9.25 3.18
N GLY A 289 -18.83 9.49 2.49
CA GLY A 289 -18.57 10.75 1.80
C GLY A 289 -17.17 10.82 1.18
N ILE A 290 -17.00 11.81 0.31
CA ILE A 290 -15.69 12.29 -0.13
C ILE A 290 -15.47 13.64 0.55
N VAL A 291 -14.28 13.88 1.08
CA VAL A 291 -13.90 15.12 1.76
C VAL A 291 -12.80 15.76 0.94
N LEU A 292 -12.97 17.04 0.61
CA LEU A 292 -12.01 17.78 -0.17
C LEU A 292 -11.23 18.74 0.73
N VAL A 293 -9.90 18.61 0.70
CA VAL A 293 -8.94 19.43 1.45
C VAL A 293 -7.80 19.92 0.55
N GLY A 294 -6.91 20.75 1.08
CA GLY A 294 -5.79 21.33 0.33
C GLY A 294 -6.12 22.68 -0.30
N GLY A 295 -5.09 23.46 -0.63
CA GLY A 295 -5.26 24.84 -1.10
C GLY A 295 -6.08 24.96 -2.40
N THR A 296 -5.93 24.00 -3.31
CA THR A 296 -6.61 23.98 -4.63
C THR A 296 -8.08 23.58 -4.52
N ALA A 297 -8.50 23.02 -3.38
CA ALA A 297 -9.91 22.73 -3.09
C ALA A 297 -10.80 23.98 -3.08
N ARG A 298 -10.21 25.17 -2.91
CA ARG A 298 -10.93 26.46 -2.91
C ARG A 298 -11.37 26.90 -4.31
N LEU A 299 -10.83 26.32 -5.38
CA LEU A 299 -11.28 26.64 -6.73
C LEU A 299 -12.73 26.17 -6.93
N PRO A 300 -13.65 27.02 -7.40
CA PRO A 300 -15.08 26.70 -7.45
C PRO A 300 -15.43 25.41 -8.19
N GLN A 301 -14.72 25.11 -9.28
CA GLN A 301 -14.98 23.94 -10.11
C GLN A 301 -14.38 22.62 -9.58
N THR A 302 -13.52 22.65 -8.56
CA THR A 302 -12.85 21.44 -8.05
C THR A 302 -13.87 20.41 -7.55
N ALA A 303 -14.82 20.85 -6.72
CA ALA A 303 -15.86 19.95 -6.20
C ALA A 303 -16.74 19.38 -7.32
N THR A 304 -17.11 20.20 -8.30
CA THR A 304 -17.96 19.80 -9.43
C THR A 304 -17.29 18.76 -10.31
N VAL A 305 -16.04 18.99 -10.73
CA VAL A 305 -15.29 18.05 -11.59
C VAL A 305 -15.03 16.72 -10.89
N ILE A 306 -14.68 16.77 -9.59
CA ILE A 306 -14.51 15.54 -8.81
C ILE A 306 -15.84 14.79 -8.68
N ALA A 307 -16.96 15.49 -8.46
CA ALA A 307 -18.28 14.85 -8.38
C ALA A 307 -18.69 14.18 -9.71
N GLU A 308 -18.41 14.81 -10.85
CA GLU A 308 -18.71 14.26 -12.19
C GLU A 308 -18.02 12.91 -12.43
N LEU A 309 -16.78 12.74 -11.96
CA LEU A 309 -15.98 11.55 -12.19
C LEU A 309 -16.06 10.51 -11.07
N ALA A 310 -16.06 10.96 -9.81
CA ALA A 310 -16.17 10.08 -8.66
C ALA A 310 -17.63 9.69 -8.35
N GLY A 311 -18.62 10.31 -8.99
CA GLY A 311 -20.04 9.96 -8.83
C GLY A 311 -20.63 10.26 -7.43
N LEU A 312 -19.89 10.98 -6.57
CA LEU A 312 -20.35 11.43 -5.26
C LEU A 312 -19.88 12.87 -5.03
N ALA A 313 -20.80 13.74 -4.62
CA ALA A 313 -20.48 15.14 -4.34
C ALA A 313 -19.54 15.24 -3.12
N PRO A 314 -18.35 15.87 -3.26
CA PRO A 314 -17.43 15.99 -2.15
C PRO A 314 -17.87 17.09 -1.17
N TRP A 315 -17.69 16.83 0.12
CA TRP A 315 -17.79 17.81 1.17
C TRP A 315 -16.51 18.65 1.22
N VAL A 316 -16.61 19.91 0.83
CA VAL A 316 -15.52 20.88 0.98
C VAL A 316 -15.51 21.40 2.41
N VAL A 317 -14.38 21.22 3.10
CA VAL A 317 -14.20 21.73 4.47
C VAL A 317 -14.15 23.26 4.45
N GLU A 318 -14.67 23.94 5.48
CA GLU A 318 -14.75 25.41 5.54
C GLU A 318 -13.40 26.11 5.29
N ASP A 319 -12.32 25.56 5.84
CA ASP A 319 -10.94 25.96 5.56
C ASP A 319 -10.08 24.79 5.08
N PRO A 320 -10.12 24.45 3.78
CA PRO A 320 -9.44 23.26 3.25
C PRO A 320 -7.94 23.23 3.51
N ALA A 321 -7.30 24.41 3.53
CA ALA A 321 -5.86 24.56 3.75
C ALA A 321 -5.45 24.44 5.22
N LEU A 322 -6.36 24.62 6.18
CA LEU A 322 -6.07 24.51 7.62
C LEU A 322 -6.60 23.21 8.23
N ALA A 323 -7.43 22.47 7.50
CA ALA A 323 -8.16 21.30 7.99
C ALA A 323 -7.23 20.25 8.63
N ALA A 324 -6.10 19.93 7.97
CA ALA A 324 -5.16 18.94 8.47
C ALA A 324 -4.44 19.43 9.74
N ALA A 325 -3.98 20.69 9.78
CA ALA A 325 -3.36 21.26 10.97
C ALA A 325 -4.35 21.35 12.16
N ARG A 326 -5.60 21.79 11.93
CA ARG A 326 -6.66 21.80 12.94
C ARG A 326 -6.96 20.41 13.48
N GLY A 327 -7.10 19.44 12.58
CA GLY A 327 -7.31 18.04 12.95
C GLY A 327 -6.17 17.47 13.76
N ALA A 328 -4.93 17.75 13.36
CA ALA A 328 -3.75 17.31 14.08
C ALA A 328 -3.66 17.94 15.47
N ALA A 329 -4.08 19.20 15.65
CA ALA A 329 -4.17 19.83 16.96
C ALA A 329 -5.25 19.20 17.85
N GLY A 330 -6.40 18.84 17.27
CA GLY A 330 -7.52 18.20 17.98
C GLY A 330 -7.34 16.72 18.30
N ALA A 331 -6.50 15.99 17.57
CA ALA A 331 -6.37 14.54 17.72
C ALA A 331 -6.04 14.11 19.16
N SER A 332 -6.71 13.08 19.70
CA SER A 332 -6.46 12.61 21.06
C SER A 332 -5.06 11.96 21.20
N SER A 333 -4.50 11.97 22.41
CA SER A 333 -3.23 11.28 22.72
C SER A 333 -3.30 9.77 22.45
N SER A 334 -4.50 9.18 22.35
CA SER A 334 -4.72 7.77 22.05
C SER A 334 -4.78 7.41 20.56
N SER A 335 -5.07 8.34 19.63
CA SER A 335 -5.30 7.98 18.22
C SER A 335 -4.02 7.72 17.41
N THR A 336 -2.84 8.06 17.93
CA THR A 336 -1.55 7.58 17.42
C THR A 336 -0.71 6.99 18.56
N ALA A 337 -1.30 6.07 19.33
CA ALA A 337 -0.51 5.23 20.22
C ALA A 337 0.47 4.41 19.38
N ASN A 338 1.77 4.78 19.40
CA ASN A 338 3.00 3.96 19.20
C ASN A 338 2.99 2.74 18.28
N GLY A 339 2.03 2.60 17.38
CA GLY A 339 2.06 1.67 16.28
C GLY A 339 3.05 2.23 15.29
N GLU A 340 4.27 1.70 15.32
CA GLU A 340 5.08 1.57 14.13
C GLU A 340 4.15 1.03 13.02
N HIS A 341 3.57 1.94 12.24
CA HIS A 341 2.82 1.60 11.06
C HIS A 341 3.80 0.89 10.15
N THR A 342 3.64 -0.42 10.11
CA THR A 342 4.46 -1.34 9.35
C THR A 342 4.35 -0.89 7.90
N ALA A 343 5.50 -0.70 7.27
CA ALA A 343 5.59 -0.32 5.87
C ALA A 343 4.57 -1.10 5.01
N GLY A 344 3.83 -0.33 4.19
CA GLY A 344 2.58 -0.68 3.52
C GLY A 344 2.39 -2.15 3.20
N GLN A 345 1.43 -2.77 3.89
CA GLN A 345 0.67 -3.85 3.30
C GLN A 345 -0.38 -3.21 2.39
N GLU A 346 -0.22 -3.40 1.08
CA GLU A 346 -1.33 -3.20 0.16
C GLU A 346 -2.45 -4.16 0.58
N PRO A 347 -3.68 -3.69 0.89
CA PRO A 347 -4.77 -4.60 1.20
C PRO A 347 -4.96 -5.54 0.01
N VAL A 348 -5.05 -6.84 0.31
CA VAL A 348 -5.45 -7.83 -0.69
C VAL A 348 -6.93 -8.06 -0.45
N PRO A 349 -7.76 -8.12 -1.50
CA PRO A 349 -9.19 -8.16 -1.29
C PRO A 349 -9.67 -9.23 -0.35
N PRO A 350 -10.66 -8.99 0.53
CA PRO A 350 -11.11 -10.02 1.45
C PRO A 350 -11.59 -11.23 0.66
N ALA A 351 -12.26 -11.02 -0.48
CA ALA A 351 -12.63 -12.08 -1.41
C ALA A 351 -11.41 -12.78 -2.04
N ARG A 352 -10.41 -12.02 -2.52
CA ARG A 352 -9.21 -12.59 -3.17
C ARG A 352 -8.31 -13.34 -2.19
N ARG A 353 -8.22 -12.85 -0.94
CA ARG A 353 -7.52 -13.46 0.18
C ARG A 353 -8.25 -14.73 0.63
N ALA A 354 -9.58 -14.67 0.76
CA ALA A 354 -10.39 -15.84 1.03
C ALA A 354 -10.23 -16.90 -0.08
N LEU A 355 -10.26 -16.50 -1.35
CA LEU A 355 -10.06 -17.41 -2.48
C LEU A 355 -8.65 -18.03 -2.48
N GLY A 356 -7.62 -17.24 -2.16
CA GLY A 356 -6.23 -17.69 -2.06
C GLY A 356 -5.99 -18.72 -0.93
N ILE A 357 -6.82 -18.72 0.10
CA ILE A 357 -6.79 -19.70 1.20
C ILE A 357 -7.70 -20.90 0.88
N ALA A 358 -8.92 -20.63 0.42
CA ALA A 358 -9.96 -21.62 0.19
C ALA A 358 -9.60 -22.58 -0.95
N VAL A 359 -9.10 -22.08 -2.09
CA VAL A 359 -8.80 -22.93 -3.25
C VAL A 359 -7.77 -24.03 -2.92
N PRO A 360 -6.59 -23.72 -2.33
CA PRO A 360 -5.67 -24.77 -1.92
C PRO A 360 -6.22 -25.67 -0.80
N GLY A 361 -7.01 -25.12 0.14
CA GLY A 361 -7.64 -25.90 1.20
C GLY A 361 -8.63 -26.94 0.68
N PHE A 362 -9.54 -26.53 -0.21
CA PHE A 362 -10.49 -27.45 -0.85
C PHE A 362 -9.79 -28.43 -1.79
N ALA A 363 -8.83 -27.98 -2.60
CA ALA A 363 -8.04 -28.87 -3.46
C ALA A 363 -7.34 -29.96 -2.63
N SER A 364 -6.75 -29.59 -1.49
CA SER A 364 -6.15 -30.53 -0.54
C SER A 364 -7.14 -31.60 -0.07
N LEU A 365 -8.31 -31.18 0.41
CA LEU A 365 -9.36 -32.09 0.92
C LEU A 365 -9.91 -33.02 -0.16
N VAL A 366 -10.15 -32.49 -1.37
CA VAL A 366 -10.62 -33.29 -2.50
C VAL A 366 -9.58 -34.34 -2.88
N MET A 367 -8.30 -33.98 -2.93
CA MET A 367 -7.23 -34.91 -3.30
C MET A 367 -7.07 -36.06 -2.31
N ILE A 368 -7.05 -35.79 -0.99
CA ILE A 368 -6.95 -36.85 0.00
C ILE A 368 -8.20 -37.75 -0.03
N THR A 369 -9.38 -37.17 -0.21
CA THR A 369 -10.64 -37.92 -0.29
C THR A 369 -10.65 -38.82 -1.52
N GLN A 370 -10.32 -38.28 -2.70
CA GLN A 370 -10.26 -39.04 -3.95
C GLN A 370 -9.24 -40.19 -3.85
N MET A 371 -8.07 -39.97 -3.24
CA MET A 371 -7.07 -41.02 -3.05
C MET A 371 -7.62 -42.20 -2.22
N LEU A 372 -8.34 -41.92 -1.13
CA LEU A 372 -8.90 -42.96 -0.26
C LEU A 372 -10.04 -43.73 -0.96
N LEU A 373 -10.85 -43.04 -1.76
CA LEU A 373 -11.99 -43.64 -2.46
C LEU A 373 -11.58 -44.43 -3.72
N THR A 374 -10.47 -44.05 -4.37
CA THR A 374 -10.02 -44.65 -5.64
C THR A 374 -8.84 -45.61 -5.48
N VAL A 375 -8.60 -46.10 -4.25
CA VAL A 375 -7.53 -47.07 -4.00
C VAL A 375 -7.85 -48.39 -4.72
N THR A 376 -6.87 -48.91 -5.46
CA THR A 376 -6.95 -50.25 -6.03
C THR A 376 -6.62 -51.27 -4.93
N ARG A 377 -7.52 -52.24 -4.73
CA ARG A 377 -7.38 -53.32 -3.74
C ARG A 377 -7.44 -54.66 -4.44
N GLY A 378 -6.68 -55.64 -3.95
CA GLY A 378 -6.74 -57.01 -4.44
C GLY A 378 -6.15 -58.01 -3.44
N GLY A 379 -6.22 -59.30 -3.79
CA GLY A 379 -5.75 -60.39 -2.94
C GLY A 379 -6.85 -61.06 -2.12
N VAL A 380 -6.47 -62.13 -1.42
CA VAL A 380 -7.35 -62.92 -0.53
C VAL A 380 -6.69 -62.96 0.83
N TYR A 381 -7.47 -62.78 1.90
CA TYR A 381 -6.98 -62.84 3.27
C TYR A 381 -6.08 -64.08 3.49
N PRO A 382 -4.87 -63.95 4.07
CA PRO A 382 -4.28 -62.74 4.69
C PRO A 382 -3.44 -61.85 3.74
N ASN A 383 -3.34 -62.17 2.46
CA ASN A 383 -2.48 -61.49 1.48
C ASN A 383 -3.23 -60.38 0.70
N GLU A 384 -4.00 -59.55 1.40
CA GLU A 384 -4.62 -58.35 0.83
C GLU A 384 -3.54 -57.30 0.53
N TRP A 385 -3.64 -56.66 -0.63
CA TRP A 385 -2.78 -55.56 -1.03
C TRP A 385 -3.61 -54.35 -1.46
N ALA A 386 -3.07 -53.15 -1.22
CA ALA A 386 -3.65 -51.89 -1.64
C ALA A 386 -2.56 -51.03 -2.29
N GLU A 387 -2.90 -50.41 -3.41
CA GLU A 387 -2.00 -49.51 -4.15
C GLU A 387 -2.57 -48.09 -4.14
N PRO A 388 -2.18 -47.25 -3.14
CA PRO A 388 -2.61 -45.86 -3.08
C PRO A 388 -1.89 -44.97 -4.10
N SER A 389 -2.56 -43.88 -4.47
CA SER A 389 -1.96 -42.84 -5.31
C SER A 389 -1.03 -41.94 -4.49
N TRP A 390 0.25 -42.29 -4.46
CA TRP A 390 1.29 -41.50 -3.78
C TRP A 390 1.35 -40.05 -4.28
N GLY A 391 1.07 -39.82 -5.56
CA GLY A 391 1.01 -38.48 -6.15
C GLY A 391 -0.10 -37.61 -5.57
N GLN A 392 -1.30 -38.17 -5.34
CA GLN A 392 -2.40 -37.42 -4.73
C GLN A 392 -2.15 -37.12 -3.25
N LEU A 393 -1.55 -38.05 -2.50
CA LEU A 393 -1.14 -37.80 -1.11
C LEU A 393 -0.14 -36.62 -1.03
N ALA A 394 0.88 -36.66 -1.88
CA ALA A 394 1.91 -35.62 -1.93
C ALA A 394 1.31 -34.26 -2.33
N MET A 395 0.41 -34.21 -3.32
CA MET A 395 -0.28 -32.98 -3.72
C MET A 395 -1.22 -32.46 -2.65
N ALA A 396 -1.99 -33.33 -1.98
CA ALA A 396 -2.83 -32.95 -0.85
C ALA A 396 -2.00 -32.29 0.26
N ALA A 397 -0.87 -32.89 0.64
CA ALA A 397 0.04 -32.33 1.65
C ALA A 397 0.61 -30.97 1.24
N VAL A 398 1.06 -30.82 -0.02
CA VAL A 398 1.57 -29.54 -0.53
C VAL A 398 0.50 -28.46 -0.54
N PHE A 399 -0.72 -28.78 -0.99
CA PHE A 399 -1.83 -27.82 -1.02
C PHE A 399 -2.29 -27.42 0.39
N ALA A 400 -2.31 -28.34 1.35
CA ALA A 400 -2.60 -28.03 2.75
C ALA A 400 -1.64 -26.96 3.30
N VAL A 401 -0.34 -27.11 3.03
CA VAL A 401 0.65 -26.14 3.52
C VAL A 401 0.57 -24.82 2.76
N ILE A 402 0.29 -24.83 1.46
CA ILE A 402 0.02 -23.61 0.71
C ILE A 402 -1.19 -22.87 1.31
N ALA A 403 -2.27 -23.58 1.64
CA ALA A 403 -3.45 -22.99 2.27
C ALA A 403 -3.11 -22.33 3.61
N CYS A 404 -2.37 -23.03 4.47
CA CYS A 404 -1.94 -22.51 5.77
C CYS A 404 -1.00 -21.30 5.60
N LEU A 405 -0.06 -21.34 4.65
CA LEU A 405 0.86 -20.22 4.37
C LEU A 405 0.11 -18.99 3.85
N CYS A 406 -0.86 -19.16 2.94
CA CYS A 406 -1.76 -18.08 2.52
C CYS A 406 -2.53 -17.47 3.70
N ALA A 407 -2.85 -18.27 4.72
CA ALA A 407 -3.49 -17.83 5.95
C ALA A 407 -2.49 -17.31 7.02
N GLY A 408 -1.18 -17.33 6.77
CA GLY A 408 -0.16 -17.08 7.79
C GLY A 408 -0.30 -15.73 8.50
N THR A 409 -0.63 -14.66 7.78
CA THR A 409 -0.84 -13.34 8.42
C THR A 409 -2.09 -13.30 9.30
N LEU A 410 -3.15 -14.06 8.95
CA LEU A 410 -4.36 -14.19 9.76
C LEU A 410 -4.10 -15.04 11.01
N LEU A 411 -3.34 -16.12 10.87
CA LEU A 411 -2.94 -16.95 12.01
C LEU A 411 -2.08 -16.14 12.99
N GLY A 412 -1.20 -15.29 12.48
CA GLY A 412 -0.42 -14.36 13.31
C GLY A 412 -1.30 -13.38 14.08
N SER A 413 -2.27 -12.75 13.41
CA SER A 413 -3.19 -11.81 14.07
C SER A 413 -4.08 -12.50 15.11
N LEU A 414 -4.56 -13.71 14.83
CA LEU A 414 -5.32 -14.51 15.80
C LEU A 414 -4.47 -14.92 16.99
N ALA A 415 -3.22 -15.35 16.78
CA ALA A 415 -2.30 -15.70 17.86
C ALA A 415 -1.97 -14.48 18.76
N ALA A 416 -1.86 -13.30 18.15
CA ALA A 416 -1.72 -12.05 18.89
C ALA A 416 -2.97 -11.72 19.72
N ALA A 417 -4.17 -11.91 19.17
CA ALA A 417 -5.44 -11.64 19.86
C ALA A 417 -5.68 -12.54 21.09
N HIS A 418 -5.18 -13.79 21.07
CA HIS A 418 -5.37 -14.75 22.16
C HIS A 418 -4.25 -14.72 23.22
N SER A 419 -3.25 -13.85 23.08
CA SER A 419 -2.14 -13.76 24.02
C SER A 419 -2.49 -12.88 25.22
N ALA A 420 -2.44 -13.42 26.45
CA ALA A 420 -2.85 -12.75 27.69
C ALA A 420 -1.93 -11.59 28.16
N ALA A 421 -0.89 -11.23 27.39
CA ALA A 421 0.05 -10.16 27.76
C ALA A 421 -0.25 -8.87 26.98
N PRO A 422 -0.23 -7.69 27.64
CA PRO A 422 -0.54 -6.42 26.98
C PRO A 422 0.48 -6.08 25.89
N THR A 423 -0.04 -5.87 24.68
CA THR A 423 0.52 -5.20 23.49
C THR A 423 1.95 -4.63 23.58
N THR A 424 2.95 -5.51 23.54
CA THR A 424 4.37 -5.15 23.33
C THR A 424 5.02 -5.90 22.15
N ARG A 425 4.26 -6.73 21.43
CA ARG A 425 4.81 -7.47 20.29
C ARG A 425 4.88 -6.59 19.06
N SER A 426 6.06 -6.52 18.48
CA SER A 426 6.26 -5.84 17.20
C SER A 426 5.42 -6.52 16.11
N PRO A 427 4.89 -5.76 15.13
CA PRO A 427 4.14 -6.31 13.98
C PRO A 427 4.92 -7.39 13.21
N ALA A 428 6.25 -7.23 13.15
CA ALA A 428 7.19 -8.21 12.62
C ALA A 428 7.16 -9.56 13.37
N GLY A 429 7.09 -9.51 14.71
CA GLY A 429 6.90 -10.69 15.55
C GLY A 429 5.57 -11.40 15.26
N THR A 430 4.49 -10.64 15.09
CA THR A 430 3.16 -11.19 14.75
C THR A 430 3.17 -11.91 13.41
N VAL A 431 3.79 -11.34 12.39
CA VAL A 431 3.92 -11.99 11.07
C VAL A 431 4.80 -13.24 11.14
N SER A 432 5.93 -13.17 11.84
CA SER A 432 6.83 -14.31 12.01
C SER A 432 6.13 -15.48 12.71
N ILE A 433 5.42 -15.21 13.81
CA ILE A 433 4.60 -16.20 14.52
C ILE A 433 3.54 -16.76 13.58
N GLY A 434 2.89 -15.92 12.77
CA GLY A 434 1.91 -16.35 11.78
C GLY A 434 2.47 -17.32 10.73
N ILE A 435 3.65 -17.04 10.18
CA ILE A 435 4.33 -17.92 9.22
C ILE A 435 4.76 -19.24 9.89
N LEU A 436 5.31 -19.19 11.11
CA LEU A 436 5.69 -20.39 11.85
C LEU A 436 4.48 -21.27 12.18
N SER A 437 3.39 -20.64 12.62
CA SER A 437 2.13 -21.32 12.92
C SER A 437 1.54 -21.95 11.66
N ALA A 438 1.59 -21.26 10.52
CA ALA A 438 1.14 -21.78 9.23
C ALA A 438 1.92 -23.02 8.79
N VAL A 439 3.26 -22.99 8.83
CA VAL A 439 4.09 -24.14 8.44
C VAL A 439 3.85 -25.32 9.38
N SER A 440 3.80 -25.06 10.70
CA SER A 440 3.55 -26.09 11.70
C SER A 440 2.17 -26.74 11.51
N LEU A 441 1.12 -25.92 11.32
CA LEU A 441 -0.24 -26.41 11.11
C LEU A 441 -0.34 -27.22 9.80
N GLY A 442 0.27 -26.73 8.72
CA GLY A 442 0.31 -27.44 7.45
C GLY A 442 1.02 -28.79 7.53
N ALA A 443 2.16 -28.85 8.22
CA ALA A 443 2.90 -30.11 8.45
C ALA A 443 2.11 -31.09 9.34
N ALA A 444 1.38 -30.59 10.34
CA ALA A 444 0.50 -31.40 11.17
C ALA A 444 -0.66 -32.00 10.35
N ILE A 445 -1.30 -31.21 9.49
CA ILE A 445 -2.36 -31.68 8.58
C ILE A 445 -1.81 -32.75 7.62
N ALA A 446 -0.63 -32.52 7.02
CA ALA A 446 0.02 -33.49 6.14
C ALA A 446 0.34 -34.81 6.87
N SER A 447 0.82 -34.73 8.10
CA SER A 447 1.08 -35.92 8.95
C SER A 447 -0.22 -36.66 9.28
N LEU A 448 -1.30 -35.92 9.56
CA LEU A 448 -2.61 -36.48 9.83
C LEU A 448 -3.18 -37.20 8.60
N TYR A 449 -3.04 -36.63 7.39
CA TYR A 449 -3.39 -37.33 6.16
C TYR A 449 -2.65 -38.65 5.99
N ALA A 450 -1.34 -38.68 6.29
CA ALA A 450 -0.56 -39.91 6.24
C ALA A 450 -1.06 -40.97 7.24
N VAL A 451 -1.37 -40.57 8.48
CA VAL A 451 -1.90 -41.48 9.51
C VAL A 451 -3.29 -42.00 9.13
N ILE A 452 -4.20 -41.11 8.71
CA ILE A 452 -5.56 -41.48 8.27
C ILE A 452 -5.49 -42.46 7.11
N ALA A 453 -4.67 -42.19 6.10
CA ALA A 453 -4.50 -43.07 4.95
C ALA A 453 -3.94 -44.44 5.33
N ALA A 454 -2.90 -44.47 6.18
CA ALA A 454 -2.32 -45.71 6.66
C ALA A 454 -3.33 -46.57 7.43
N GLN A 455 -4.11 -45.95 8.32
CA GLN A 455 -5.15 -46.63 9.09
C GLN A 455 -6.29 -47.13 8.20
N TYR A 456 -6.80 -46.28 7.31
CA TYR A 456 -7.87 -46.61 6.38
C TYR A 456 -7.50 -47.78 5.45
N LEU A 457 -6.22 -47.86 5.05
CA LEU A 457 -5.69 -48.88 4.15
C LEU A 457 -5.07 -50.07 4.88
N LYS A 458 -5.03 -50.06 6.22
CA LYS A 458 -4.38 -51.08 7.06
C LYS A 458 -2.93 -51.36 6.65
N MET A 459 -2.21 -50.31 6.27
CA MET A 459 -0.83 -50.37 5.78
C MET A 459 0.14 -49.70 6.79
N PRO A 460 1.44 -50.03 6.76
CA PRO A 460 2.42 -49.34 7.60
C PRO A 460 2.45 -47.84 7.29
N VAL A 461 2.52 -47.01 8.34
CA VAL A 461 2.47 -45.54 8.22
C VAL A 461 3.72 -44.92 7.58
N GLY A 462 4.86 -45.60 7.63
CA GLY A 462 6.15 -45.08 7.17
C GLY A 462 6.16 -44.54 5.73
N PRO A 463 5.74 -45.33 4.72
CA PRO A 463 5.61 -44.86 3.35
C PRO A 463 4.70 -43.63 3.18
N PHE A 464 3.57 -43.58 3.90
CA PHE A 464 2.66 -42.43 3.85
C PHE A 464 3.31 -41.16 4.40
N LEU A 465 4.02 -41.26 5.52
CA LEU A 465 4.76 -40.13 6.10
C LEU A 465 5.84 -39.63 5.14
N ARG A 466 6.57 -40.54 4.49
CA ARG A 466 7.59 -40.16 3.50
C ARG A 466 6.98 -39.36 2.35
N TRP A 467 5.89 -39.85 1.76
CA TRP A 467 5.26 -39.20 0.62
C TRP A 467 4.47 -37.93 0.98
N ALA A 468 3.99 -37.80 2.22
CA ALA A 468 3.34 -36.58 2.68
C ALA A 468 4.34 -35.47 3.06
N LEU A 469 5.49 -35.82 3.69
CA LEU A 469 6.40 -34.84 4.28
C LEU A 469 7.62 -34.51 3.42
N LEU A 470 8.16 -35.45 2.66
CA LEU A 470 9.37 -35.21 1.87
C LEU A 470 9.17 -34.13 0.79
N PRO A 471 8.05 -34.08 0.04
CA PRO A 471 7.78 -33.00 -0.92
C PRO A 471 7.60 -31.63 -0.26
N LEU A 472 7.26 -31.60 1.04
CA LEU A 472 7.02 -30.39 1.80
C LEU A 472 8.31 -29.71 2.28
N ALA A 473 9.35 -30.49 2.52
CA ALA A 473 10.58 -30.03 3.19
C ALA A 473 11.17 -28.74 2.59
N PRO A 474 11.30 -28.58 1.26
CA PRO A 474 11.83 -27.34 0.68
C PRO A 474 10.97 -26.11 1.01
N VAL A 475 9.63 -26.24 0.94
CA VAL A 475 8.70 -25.14 1.22
C VAL A 475 8.74 -24.77 2.71
N ALA A 476 8.81 -25.76 3.60
CA ALA A 476 8.93 -25.53 5.04
C ALA A 476 10.23 -24.79 5.41
N VAL A 477 11.36 -25.17 4.81
CA VAL A 477 12.65 -24.48 5.02
C VAL A 477 12.58 -23.02 4.54
N LEU A 478 12.01 -22.78 3.35
CA LEU A 478 11.86 -21.42 2.81
C LEU A 478 10.94 -20.55 3.67
N ALA A 479 9.86 -21.12 4.20
CA ALA A 479 8.96 -20.42 5.10
C ALA A 479 9.60 -20.14 6.46
N LEU A 480 10.45 -21.03 6.98
CA LEU A 480 11.26 -20.76 8.18
C LEU A 480 12.24 -19.59 7.94
N ILE A 481 12.91 -19.57 6.78
CA ILE A 481 13.76 -18.43 6.37
C ILE A 481 12.93 -17.14 6.32
N ALA A 482 11.74 -17.18 5.71
CA ALA A 482 10.83 -16.04 5.64
C ALA A 482 10.42 -15.54 7.05
N ALA A 483 10.13 -16.46 7.98
CA ALA A 483 9.77 -16.14 9.35
C ALA A 483 10.94 -15.50 10.12
N VAL A 484 12.18 -15.96 9.92
CA VAL A 484 13.38 -15.36 10.53
C VAL A 484 13.62 -13.96 9.97
N VAL A 485 13.48 -13.77 8.65
CA VAL A 485 13.58 -12.45 8.01
C VAL A 485 12.50 -11.51 8.52
N ALA A 486 11.26 -11.99 8.68
CA ALA A 486 10.18 -11.22 9.28
C ALA A 486 10.50 -10.81 10.72
N ALA A 487 10.94 -11.74 11.58
CA ALA A 487 11.24 -11.48 12.98
C ALA A 487 12.36 -10.45 13.18
N ARG A 488 13.37 -10.45 12.31
CA ARG A 488 14.52 -9.55 12.42
C ARG A 488 14.26 -8.15 11.84
N GLN A 489 13.04 -7.85 11.40
CA GLN A 489 12.64 -6.54 10.82
C GLN A 489 13.54 -6.10 9.64
N TRP A 490 14.17 -7.04 8.94
CA TRP A 490 15.16 -6.67 7.91
C TRP A 490 14.53 -5.87 6.77
N ARG A 491 13.37 -6.31 6.25
CA ARG A 491 12.62 -5.64 5.17
C ARG A 491 11.15 -6.08 5.17
N THR A 492 10.25 -5.19 4.75
CA THR A 492 8.88 -5.53 4.34
C THR A 492 8.84 -5.74 2.82
N PRO A 493 8.32 -6.86 2.31
CA PRO A 493 8.21 -7.08 0.87
C PRO A 493 7.22 -6.09 0.23
N PRO A 494 7.44 -5.64 -1.01
CA PRO A 494 6.50 -4.80 -1.74
C PRO A 494 5.14 -5.52 -1.92
N GLY A 495 4.06 -4.79 -1.61
CA GLY A 495 2.70 -5.33 -1.49
C GLY A 495 2.41 -6.04 -0.17
N GLY A 496 3.36 -6.09 0.77
CA GLY A 496 3.16 -6.66 2.10
C GLY A 496 3.37 -8.18 2.20
N TRP A 497 3.38 -8.67 3.44
CA TRP A 497 3.57 -10.10 3.75
C TRP A 497 2.44 -10.99 3.24
N SER A 498 1.20 -10.52 3.26
CA SER A 498 0.04 -11.21 2.66
C SER A 498 0.25 -11.42 1.16
N ALA A 499 0.76 -10.41 0.44
CA ALA A 499 1.08 -10.54 -0.97
C ALA A 499 2.31 -11.42 -1.19
N LEU A 500 3.31 -11.43 -0.32
CA LEU A 500 4.43 -12.37 -0.45
C LEU A 500 3.95 -13.83 -0.31
N LEU A 501 3.05 -14.08 0.65
CA LEU A 501 2.56 -15.42 0.95
C LEU A 501 1.49 -15.94 -0.03
N SER A 502 0.93 -15.08 -0.89
CA SER A 502 -0.14 -15.47 -1.82
C SER A 502 0.37 -16.29 -3.01
N PHE A 503 0.02 -17.59 -2.99
CA PHE A 503 0.32 -18.51 -4.09
C PHE A 503 -0.76 -18.43 -5.20
N PRO A 504 -0.43 -18.65 -6.49
CA PRO A 504 -1.39 -18.51 -7.58
C PRO A 504 -2.48 -19.60 -7.51
N ALA A 505 -3.70 -19.22 -7.12
CA ALA A 505 -4.84 -20.14 -7.01
C ALA A 505 -5.16 -20.87 -8.33
N SER A 506 -4.93 -20.21 -9.47
CA SER A 506 -5.11 -20.82 -10.78
C SER A 506 -4.11 -21.94 -11.07
N SER A 507 -2.87 -21.86 -10.57
CA SER A 507 -1.91 -22.97 -10.68
C SER A 507 -2.38 -24.19 -9.87
N VAL A 508 -2.86 -23.94 -8.64
CA VAL A 508 -3.35 -24.98 -7.73
C VAL A 508 -4.56 -25.69 -8.33
N LEU A 509 -5.54 -24.92 -8.83
CA LEU A 509 -6.74 -25.47 -9.44
C LEU A 509 -6.40 -26.34 -10.66
N THR A 510 -5.58 -25.83 -11.58
CA THR A 510 -5.20 -26.56 -12.80
C THR A 510 -4.42 -27.83 -12.46
N ALA A 511 -3.49 -27.77 -11.50
CA ALA A 511 -2.73 -28.95 -11.07
C ALA A 511 -3.60 -29.98 -10.33
N ALA A 512 -4.54 -29.55 -9.49
CA ALA A 512 -5.47 -30.42 -8.78
C ALA A 512 -6.43 -31.14 -9.74
N VAL A 513 -7.00 -30.43 -10.72
CA VAL A 513 -7.80 -31.04 -11.78
C VAL A 513 -6.95 -32.01 -12.60
N GLY A 514 -5.72 -31.60 -12.94
CA GLY A 514 -4.79 -32.42 -13.71
C GLY A 514 -4.51 -33.77 -13.05
N ILE A 515 -4.05 -33.77 -11.79
CA ILE A 515 -3.75 -35.01 -11.07
C ILE A 515 -5.02 -35.82 -10.77
N GLY A 516 -6.17 -35.16 -10.57
CA GLY A 516 -7.47 -35.81 -10.40
C GLY A 516 -7.91 -36.60 -11.64
N LEU A 517 -7.70 -36.04 -12.84
CA LEU A 517 -7.97 -36.71 -14.11
C LEU A 517 -6.98 -37.84 -14.40
N VAL A 518 -5.69 -37.65 -14.08
CA VAL A 518 -4.69 -38.73 -14.16
C VAL A 518 -5.08 -39.90 -13.27
N GLN A 519 -5.58 -39.64 -12.06
CA GLN A 519 -6.06 -40.70 -11.19
C GLN A 519 -7.32 -41.36 -11.76
N TYR A 520 -8.29 -40.56 -12.21
CA TYR A 520 -9.52 -41.09 -12.81
C TYR A 520 -9.20 -42.05 -13.97
N SER A 521 -8.26 -41.70 -14.85
CA SER A 521 -7.89 -42.56 -15.97
C SER A 521 -7.27 -43.90 -15.55
N MET A 522 -6.73 -43.99 -14.34
CA MET A 522 -6.11 -45.19 -13.80
C MET A 522 -7.09 -46.08 -13.06
N THR A 523 -8.15 -45.50 -12.49
CA THR A 523 -9.06 -46.21 -11.58
C THR A 523 -10.46 -46.40 -12.12
N ALA A 524 -10.82 -45.73 -13.22
CA ALA A 524 -12.11 -45.90 -13.87
C ALA A 524 -12.25 -47.30 -14.49
N ASP A 525 -13.46 -47.87 -14.37
CA ASP A 525 -13.79 -49.15 -14.99
C ASP A 525 -13.64 -49.06 -16.51
N ARG A 526 -12.85 -49.98 -17.09
CA ARG A 526 -12.55 -49.99 -18.52
C ARG A 526 -13.62 -50.73 -19.33
N TRP A 527 -14.72 -50.04 -19.61
CA TRP A 527 -15.74 -50.49 -20.56
C TRP A 527 -15.28 -50.24 -22.02
N PRO A 528 -15.57 -51.12 -22.98
CA PRO A 528 -15.08 -51.01 -24.37
C PRO A 528 -15.30 -49.64 -25.01
N ASP A 529 -16.47 -49.03 -24.80
CA ASP A 529 -16.83 -47.73 -25.39
C ASP A 529 -16.22 -46.52 -24.65
N MET A 530 -15.68 -46.74 -23.45
CA MET A 530 -15.12 -45.69 -22.60
C MET A 530 -13.59 -45.66 -22.58
N VAL A 531 -12.90 -46.72 -23.05
CA VAL A 531 -11.43 -46.82 -22.97
C VAL A 531 -10.73 -45.60 -23.59
N PHE A 532 -11.18 -45.18 -24.78
CA PHE A 532 -10.63 -44.00 -25.44
C PHE A 532 -10.76 -42.72 -24.58
N TRP A 533 -11.94 -42.49 -24.01
CA TRP A 533 -12.21 -41.31 -23.18
C TRP A 533 -11.45 -41.34 -21.85
N ILE A 534 -11.31 -42.52 -21.26
CA ILE A 534 -10.52 -42.75 -20.04
C ILE A 534 -9.04 -42.44 -20.32
N ASP A 535 -8.46 -43.01 -21.37
CA ASP A 535 -7.05 -42.76 -21.71
C ASP A 535 -6.79 -41.31 -22.15
N LEU A 536 -7.75 -40.69 -22.86
CA LEU A 536 -7.70 -39.27 -23.21
C LEU A 536 -7.74 -38.40 -21.95
N SER A 537 -8.59 -38.72 -20.98
CA SER A 537 -8.68 -37.97 -19.72
C SER A 537 -7.37 -37.98 -18.95
N GLY A 538 -6.64 -39.10 -18.95
CA GLY A 538 -5.32 -39.20 -18.33
C GLY A 538 -4.31 -38.28 -19.00
N ARG A 539 -4.27 -38.29 -20.33
CA ARG A 539 -3.38 -37.41 -21.13
C ARG A 539 -3.71 -35.93 -20.94
N VAL A 540 -4.99 -35.58 -20.92
CA VAL A 540 -5.47 -34.21 -20.60
C VAL A 540 -5.10 -33.84 -19.17
N GLY A 541 -5.23 -34.76 -18.23
CA GLY A 541 -4.83 -34.56 -16.84
C GLY A 541 -3.33 -34.26 -16.69
N GLY A 542 -2.49 -35.05 -17.35
CA GLY A 542 -1.05 -34.82 -17.40
C GLY A 542 -0.71 -33.46 -18.05
N LEU A 543 -1.40 -33.09 -19.12
CA LEU A 543 -1.26 -31.79 -19.79
C LEU A 543 -1.59 -30.64 -18.82
N LEU A 544 -2.74 -30.71 -18.14
CA LEU A 544 -3.16 -29.71 -17.15
C LEU A 544 -2.18 -29.59 -15.99
N LEU A 545 -1.62 -30.70 -15.50
CA LEU A 545 -0.60 -30.65 -14.45
C LEU A 545 0.68 -29.95 -14.93
N GLY A 546 1.10 -30.17 -16.18
CA GLY A 546 2.19 -29.42 -16.81
C GLY A 546 1.88 -27.93 -16.93
N ILE A 547 0.68 -27.56 -17.39
CA ILE A 547 0.23 -26.16 -17.45
C ILE A 547 0.22 -25.54 -16.05
N GLY A 548 -0.35 -26.22 -15.05
CA GLY A 548 -0.38 -25.76 -13.65
C GLY A 548 1.03 -25.52 -13.10
N THR A 549 1.99 -26.37 -13.45
CA THR A 549 3.41 -26.23 -13.09
C THR A 549 4.03 -24.99 -13.73
N VAL A 550 3.80 -24.75 -15.03
CA VAL A 550 4.27 -23.54 -15.72
C VAL A 550 3.59 -22.28 -15.19
N MET A 551 2.30 -22.34 -14.84
CA MET A 551 1.57 -21.22 -14.24
C MET A 551 2.13 -20.82 -12.88
N ALA A 552 2.67 -21.78 -12.11
CA ALA A 552 3.41 -21.47 -10.90
C ALA A 552 4.68 -20.69 -11.24
N LEU A 553 5.53 -21.20 -12.13
CA LEU A 553 6.89 -20.68 -12.36
C LEU A 553 6.95 -19.40 -13.19
N VAL A 554 6.14 -19.29 -14.24
CA VAL A 554 6.25 -18.25 -15.27
C VAL A 554 5.13 -17.25 -15.08
N ARG A 555 5.45 -15.95 -15.04
CA ARG A 555 4.45 -14.87 -14.93
C ARG A 555 3.94 -14.36 -16.28
N PRO A 556 4.81 -14.06 -17.29
CA PRO A 556 4.35 -13.52 -18.56
C PRO A 556 3.53 -14.55 -19.33
N TRP A 557 2.32 -14.19 -19.75
CA TRP A 557 1.40 -15.11 -20.43
C TRP A 557 1.97 -15.65 -21.76
N ALA A 558 2.73 -14.84 -22.50
CA ALA A 558 3.39 -15.25 -23.73
C ALA A 558 4.41 -16.38 -23.50
N LEU A 559 5.22 -16.28 -22.44
CA LEU A 559 6.18 -17.33 -22.08
C LEU A 559 5.49 -18.59 -21.53
N ARG A 560 4.31 -18.46 -20.91
CA ARG A 560 3.51 -19.62 -20.50
C ARG A 560 3.06 -20.45 -21.69
N LEU A 561 2.74 -19.82 -22.82
CA LEU A 561 2.33 -20.55 -24.03
C LEU A 561 3.51 -21.32 -24.64
N VAL A 562 4.69 -20.68 -24.71
CA VAL A 562 5.89 -21.29 -25.30
C VAL A 562 6.48 -22.40 -24.43
N LEU A 563 6.60 -22.18 -23.12
CA LEU A 563 7.16 -23.17 -22.18
C LEU A 563 6.12 -24.19 -21.70
N GLY A 564 4.84 -23.84 -21.77
CA GLY A 564 3.73 -24.70 -21.40
C GLY A 564 3.60 -25.92 -22.29
N ALA A 565 3.74 -25.75 -23.61
CA ALA A 565 3.53 -26.85 -24.55
C ALA A 565 4.51 -28.02 -24.36
N PRO A 566 5.85 -27.82 -24.26
CA PRO A 566 6.77 -28.93 -24.04
C PRO A 566 6.56 -29.64 -22.71
N LEU A 567 6.38 -28.87 -21.62
CA LEU A 567 6.20 -29.47 -20.29
C LEU A 567 4.88 -30.24 -20.22
N ALA A 568 3.80 -29.71 -20.79
CA ALA A 568 2.50 -30.35 -20.82
C ALA A 568 2.49 -31.64 -21.66
N VAL A 569 3.25 -31.67 -22.77
CA VAL A 569 3.44 -32.90 -23.58
C VAL A 569 4.23 -33.95 -22.80
N ILE A 570 5.31 -33.55 -22.13
CA ILE A 570 6.14 -34.47 -21.32
C ILE A 570 5.34 -35.03 -20.14
N THR A 571 4.62 -34.19 -19.40
CA THR A 571 3.80 -34.65 -18.27
C THR A 571 2.62 -35.51 -18.73
N SER A 572 2.07 -35.25 -19.92
CA SER A 572 1.07 -36.12 -20.57
C SER A 572 1.64 -37.49 -20.94
N ALA A 573 2.87 -37.55 -21.45
CA ALA A 573 3.53 -38.80 -21.83
C ALA A 573 3.95 -39.68 -20.65
N ILE A 574 4.16 -39.09 -19.46
CA ILE A 574 4.63 -39.78 -18.25
C ILE A 574 3.46 -40.32 -17.38
N THR A 575 2.22 -40.25 -17.88
CA THR A 575 1.02 -40.71 -17.14
C THR A 575 0.96 -42.24 -17.00
N ALA A 576 1.70 -42.76 -16.01
CA ALA A 576 1.73 -44.17 -15.64
C ALA A 576 1.52 -44.34 -14.12
N PRO A 577 0.91 -45.46 -13.65
CA PRO A 577 0.56 -45.66 -12.24
C PRO A 577 1.73 -45.46 -11.26
N ARG A 578 2.94 -45.87 -11.67
CA ARG A 578 4.16 -45.74 -10.85
C ARG A 578 4.80 -44.36 -10.90
N MET A 579 4.35 -43.48 -11.80
CA MET A 579 4.96 -42.17 -12.08
C MET A 579 4.15 -41.00 -11.49
N THR A 580 2.98 -41.26 -10.91
CA THR A 580 2.14 -40.22 -10.27
C THR A 580 2.87 -39.51 -9.13
N GLY A 581 3.68 -40.24 -8.35
CA GLY A 581 4.57 -39.66 -7.34
C GLY A 581 5.62 -38.71 -7.93
N THR A 582 6.16 -39.04 -9.11
CA THR A 582 7.13 -38.17 -9.82
C THR A 582 6.47 -36.87 -10.29
N LEU A 583 5.25 -36.94 -10.82
CA LEU A 583 4.48 -35.76 -11.22
C LEU A 583 4.20 -34.81 -10.04
N ALA A 584 3.84 -35.37 -8.89
CA ALA A 584 3.69 -34.61 -7.66
C ALA A 584 5.01 -33.98 -7.19
N GLY A 585 6.12 -34.72 -7.28
CA GLY A 585 7.46 -34.19 -6.99
C GLY A 585 7.86 -33.02 -7.89
N ILE A 586 7.54 -33.08 -9.19
CA ILE A 586 7.76 -31.99 -10.15
C ILE A 586 7.00 -30.74 -9.72
N TYR A 587 5.72 -30.87 -9.39
CA TYR A 587 4.92 -29.73 -8.96
C TYR A 587 5.38 -29.16 -7.61
N ALA A 588 5.71 -30.01 -6.63
CA ALA A 588 6.26 -29.58 -5.34
C ALA A 588 7.58 -28.81 -5.51
N THR A 589 8.44 -29.26 -6.42
CA THR A 589 9.68 -28.56 -6.79
C THR A 589 9.36 -27.20 -7.41
N ALA A 590 8.38 -27.12 -8.30
CA ALA A 590 7.97 -25.85 -8.89
C ALA A 590 7.41 -24.86 -7.85
N VAL A 591 6.64 -25.34 -6.87
CA VAL A 591 6.20 -24.53 -5.72
C VAL A 591 7.41 -24.00 -4.95
N ALA A 592 8.39 -24.84 -4.64
CA ALA A 592 9.61 -24.43 -3.93
C ALA A 592 10.40 -23.37 -4.72
N VAL A 593 10.62 -23.59 -6.02
CA VAL A 593 11.32 -22.64 -6.91
C VAL A 593 10.57 -21.31 -6.99
N TRP A 594 9.24 -21.35 -7.02
CA TRP A 594 8.43 -20.13 -6.96
C TRP A 594 8.68 -19.34 -5.67
N TRP A 595 8.72 -20.01 -4.52
CA TRP A 595 9.01 -19.37 -3.24
C TRP A 595 10.43 -18.80 -3.19
N VAL A 596 11.43 -19.54 -3.69
CA VAL A 596 12.81 -19.04 -3.83
C VAL A 596 12.83 -17.76 -4.68
N TYR A 597 12.23 -17.79 -5.87
CA TYR A 597 12.19 -16.64 -6.76
C TYR A 597 11.46 -15.46 -6.12
N ARG A 598 10.36 -15.70 -5.40
CA ARG A 598 9.58 -14.65 -4.75
C ARG A 598 10.31 -14.04 -3.55
N LEU A 599 10.96 -14.85 -2.72
CA LEU A 599 11.85 -14.38 -1.65
C LEU A 599 13.01 -13.57 -2.24
N TRP A 600 13.66 -14.05 -3.29
CA TRP A 600 14.77 -13.34 -3.94
C TRP A 600 14.33 -11.99 -4.52
N THR A 601 13.25 -11.95 -5.30
CA THR A 601 12.82 -10.74 -6.00
C THR A 601 12.11 -9.73 -5.11
N ARG A 602 11.42 -10.16 -4.04
CA ARG A 602 10.65 -9.25 -3.18
C ARG A 602 11.34 -8.92 -1.85
N LEU A 603 12.29 -9.74 -1.39
CA LEU A 603 13.03 -9.45 -0.15
C LEU A 603 14.50 -9.12 -0.41
N VAL A 604 15.17 -9.79 -1.36
CA VAL A 604 16.63 -9.66 -1.53
C VAL A 604 17.01 -8.59 -2.55
N ARG A 605 16.45 -8.62 -3.77
CA ARG A 605 16.81 -7.75 -4.90
C ARG A 605 15.92 -6.50 -4.96
N THR A 606 16.52 -5.31 -5.01
CA THR A 606 15.83 -4.04 -5.28
C THR A 606 15.45 -3.95 -6.76
N PRO A 607 14.25 -3.45 -7.14
CA PRO A 607 14.09 -2.88 -8.47
C PRO A 607 14.99 -1.64 -8.55
N ALA A 608 15.87 -1.60 -9.54
CA ALA A 608 16.54 -0.35 -9.90
C ALA A 608 15.45 0.61 -10.37
N THR A 609 15.33 1.75 -9.72
CA THR A 609 14.51 2.87 -10.17
C THR A 609 15.12 3.39 -11.47
N THR A 610 14.51 3.07 -12.60
CA THR A 610 14.70 3.75 -13.88
C THR A 610 13.54 4.67 -14.13
#